data_AF-A0AAJ3YHP4-F1
#
_entry.id   AF-A0AAJ3YHP4-F1
#
_cell.length_a   1.000
_cell.length_b   1.000
_cell.length_c   1.000
_cell.angle_alpha   90.00
_cell.angle_beta   90.00
_cell.angle_gamma   90.00
#
_symmetry.space_group_name_H-M   'P 1'
#
loop_
_entity.id
_entity.type
_entity.pdbx_description
1 polymer ?
#
loop_
_entity_poly.entity_id
_entity_poly.type
_entity_poly.pdbx_seq_one_letter_code
_entity_poly.pdbx_strand_id
1 'polypeptide(L)'
;MVPKQYGVALLVSSFILGGAVFCAAMVNKGLIFEEKHIITTAAGSVNLGEVYSERRGMDITLAPASDNAPKEINLSNLDPKNFSDDIHNALTNIANRVNEQQGLSGDKAMKAGTLSSNLPFKLHVTTYIQYRSEHIPNYTLVIDEKDFLIDKEIFERRINTEAEKMVKESASAFSANSFIKK
;
A
#
# COMPACT_ATOMS: atom_id res chain seq x y z
N MET A 1 41.08 60.40 -14.48
CA MET A 1 39.70 59.93 -14.76
C MET A 1 39.74 58.42 -14.87
N VAL A 2 39.32 57.70 -13.82
CA VAL A 2 39.28 56.23 -13.80
C VAL A 2 37.98 55.78 -14.49
N PRO A 3 37.98 54.75 -15.36
CA PRO A 3 36.85 54.53 -16.25
C PRO A 3 35.68 53.91 -15.49
N LYS A 4 34.56 54.63 -15.44
CA LYS A 4 33.27 54.24 -14.84
C LYS A 4 32.74 52.87 -15.33
N GLN A 5 33.24 52.38 -16.47
CA GLN A 5 32.85 51.13 -17.11
C GLN A 5 33.25 49.87 -16.32
N TYR A 6 34.40 49.86 -15.64
CA TYR A 6 34.88 48.67 -14.94
C TYR A 6 34.11 48.38 -13.66
N GLY A 7 33.59 49.41 -12.99
CA GLY A 7 32.79 49.25 -11.76
C GLY A 7 31.44 48.56 -12.01
N VAL A 8 30.78 48.87 -13.14
CA VAL A 8 29.51 48.23 -13.51
C VAL A 8 29.73 46.76 -13.88
N ALA A 9 30.79 46.44 -14.63
CA ALA A 9 31.13 45.07 -14.98
C ALA A 9 31.50 44.20 -13.76
N LEU A 10 32.20 44.77 -12.77
CA LEU A 10 32.54 44.11 -11.50
C LEU A 10 31.30 43.84 -10.64
N LEU A 11 30.33 44.77 -10.61
CA LEU A 11 29.09 44.57 -9.87
C LEU A 11 28.21 43.49 -10.52
N VAL A 12 28.08 43.51 -11.85
CA VAL A 12 27.27 42.52 -12.59
C VAL A 12 27.87 41.11 -12.45
N SER A 13 29.19 40.96 -12.57
CA SER A 13 29.86 39.66 -12.40
C SER A 13 29.73 39.12 -10.98
N SER A 14 29.81 39.98 -9.96
CA SER A 14 29.61 39.58 -8.55
C SER A 14 28.19 39.11 -8.28
N PHE A 15 27.18 39.75 -8.90
CA PHE A 15 25.78 39.31 -8.80
C PHE A 15 25.54 37.96 -9.46
N ILE A 16 26.14 37.69 -10.62
CA ILE A 16 26.01 36.41 -11.33
C ILE A 16 26.67 35.29 -10.52
N LEU A 17 27.88 35.50 -10.02
CA LEU A 17 28.60 34.53 -9.19
C LEU A 17 27.88 34.28 -7.85
N GLY A 18 27.42 35.34 -7.18
CA GLY A 18 26.66 35.22 -5.93
C GLY A 18 25.34 34.48 -6.11
N GLY A 19 24.59 34.80 -7.17
CA GLY A 19 23.35 34.09 -7.52
C GLY A 19 23.59 32.62 -7.85
N ALA A 20 24.63 32.30 -8.62
CA ALA A 20 24.97 30.92 -8.97
C ALA A 20 25.39 30.09 -7.74
N VAL A 21 26.20 30.66 -6.84
CA VAL A 21 26.58 30.00 -5.58
C VAL A 21 25.38 29.81 -4.67
N PHE A 22 24.46 30.78 -4.61
CA PHE A 22 23.23 30.67 -3.83
C PHE A 22 22.30 29.59 -4.38
N CYS A 23 22.10 29.53 -5.71
CA CYS A 23 21.33 28.47 -6.37
C CYS A 23 21.99 27.09 -6.17
N ALA A 24 23.31 26.99 -6.33
CA ALA A 24 24.05 25.74 -6.09
C ALA A 24 23.94 25.28 -4.63
N ALA A 25 24.00 26.21 -3.67
CA ALA A 25 23.81 25.90 -2.26
C ALA A 25 22.37 25.47 -1.93
N MET A 26 21.37 26.03 -2.61
CA MET A 26 19.97 25.59 -2.46
C MET A 26 19.72 24.20 -3.06
N VAL A 27 20.33 23.88 -4.20
CA VAL A 27 20.28 22.52 -4.81
C VAL A 27 21.00 21.52 -3.90
N ASN A 28 22.21 21.84 -3.42
CA ASN A 28 22.97 20.95 -2.53
C ASN A 28 22.31 20.73 -1.16
N LYS A 29 21.43 21.66 -0.73
CA LYS A 29 20.64 21.53 0.50
C LYS A 29 19.24 20.94 0.27
N GLY A 30 18.87 20.60 -0.96
CA GLY A 30 17.54 20.09 -1.28
C GLY A 30 16.41 21.12 -1.04
N LEU A 31 16.69 22.42 -1.11
CA LEU A 31 15.65 23.45 -0.98
C LEU A 31 14.96 23.77 -2.31
N ILE A 32 15.58 23.36 -3.43
CA ILE A 32 14.95 23.30 -4.75
C ILE A 32 14.87 21.82 -5.12
N PHE A 33 13.99 21.08 -4.45
CA PHE A 33 13.45 19.87 -5.07
C PHE A 33 12.41 20.34 -6.08
N GLU A 34 12.42 19.81 -7.30
CA GLU A 34 11.20 19.84 -8.10
C GLU A 34 10.10 19.18 -7.24
N GLU A 35 9.03 19.91 -6.94
CA GLU A 35 7.88 19.42 -6.16
C GLU A 35 7.14 18.35 -6.96
N LYS A 36 7.72 17.15 -7.06
CA LYS A 36 7.15 16.03 -7.78
C LYS A 36 6.79 14.93 -6.80
N HIS A 37 5.51 14.53 -6.86
CA HIS A 37 4.95 13.37 -6.17
C HIS A 37 5.25 13.30 -4.65
N ILE A 38 4.79 14.31 -3.92
CA ILE A 38 4.85 14.33 -2.45
C ILE A 38 3.59 13.68 -1.87
N ILE A 39 3.77 12.67 -1.03
CA ILE A 39 2.71 12.06 -0.23
C ILE A 39 2.71 12.71 1.15
N THR A 40 1.54 13.17 1.61
CA THR A 40 1.41 13.70 2.98
C THR A 40 0.72 12.68 3.86
N THR A 41 1.39 12.28 4.95
CA THR A 41 0.87 11.35 5.95
C THR A 41 0.75 12.04 7.30
N ALA A 42 0.08 11.39 8.27
CA ALA A 42 0.01 11.90 9.65
C ALA A 42 1.39 12.02 10.32
N ALA A 43 2.38 11.25 9.88
CA ALA A 43 3.74 11.26 10.41
C ALA A 43 4.68 12.26 9.69
N GLY A 44 4.19 12.92 8.64
CA GLY A 44 4.96 13.85 7.81
C GLY A 44 4.83 13.57 6.32
N SER A 45 5.56 14.35 5.53
CA SER A 45 5.55 14.25 4.07
C SER A 45 6.71 13.39 3.56
N VAL A 46 6.42 12.59 2.55
CA VAL A 46 7.37 11.72 1.86
C VAL A 46 7.50 12.22 0.42
N ASN A 47 8.71 12.64 0.05
CA ASN A 47 9.02 13.03 -1.32
C ASN A 47 9.54 11.81 -2.09
N LEU A 48 8.78 11.33 -3.07
CA LEU A 48 9.16 10.18 -3.88
C LEU A 48 10.10 10.55 -5.04
N GLY A 49 10.16 11.82 -5.44
CA GLY A 49 10.80 12.21 -6.70
C GLY A 49 10.00 11.66 -7.89
N GLU A 50 10.68 11.16 -8.92
CA GLU A 50 9.95 10.50 -10.00
C GLU A 50 9.43 9.11 -9.63
N VAL A 51 8.17 8.86 -9.99
CA VAL A 51 7.48 7.58 -9.78
C VAL A 51 7.55 6.77 -11.06
N TYR A 52 8.33 5.69 -11.04
CA TYR A 52 8.53 4.81 -12.19
C TYR A 52 7.39 3.81 -12.37
N SER A 53 6.82 3.35 -11.25
CA SER A 53 5.66 2.46 -11.28
C SER A 53 4.88 2.58 -9.98
N GLU A 54 3.57 2.42 -10.08
CA GLU A 54 2.68 2.29 -8.94
C GLU A 54 1.79 1.06 -9.09
N ARG A 55 1.48 0.41 -7.97
CA ARG A 55 0.61 -0.75 -7.94
C ARG A 55 -0.27 -0.71 -6.71
N ARG A 56 -1.58 -0.79 -6.93
CA ARG A 56 -2.56 -0.97 -5.85
C ARG A 56 -2.50 -2.43 -5.40
N GLY A 57 -2.51 -2.65 -4.09
CA GLY A 57 -2.48 -3.96 -3.50
C GLY A 57 -3.43 -4.06 -2.31
N MET A 58 -3.74 -5.30 -1.96
CA MET A 58 -4.48 -5.64 -0.76
C MET A 58 -3.85 -6.86 -0.10
N ASP A 59 -3.75 -6.83 1.21
CA ASP A 59 -3.32 -7.97 2.03
C ASP A 59 -4.50 -8.39 2.92
N ILE A 60 -4.67 -9.71 3.08
CA ILE A 60 -5.73 -10.31 3.89
C ILE A 60 -5.11 -11.36 4.80
N THR A 61 -5.28 -11.17 6.11
CA THR A 61 -4.92 -12.16 7.12
C THR A 61 -6.17 -12.64 7.85
N LEU A 62 -6.27 -13.95 8.08
CA LEU A 62 -7.28 -14.55 8.96
C LEU A 62 -6.56 -15.34 10.05
N ALA A 63 -6.85 -15.05 11.31
CA ALA A 63 -6.29 -15.77 12.45
C ALA A 63 -7.38 -15.99 13.52
N PRO A 64 -7.29 -17.04 14.35
CA PRO A 64 -8.16 -17.16 15.53
C PRO A 64 -8.06 -15.90 16.40
N ALA A 65 -9.14 -15.50 17.04
CA ALA A 65 -9.18 -14.27 17.84
C ALA A 65 -8.42 -14.37 19.18
N SER A 66 -7.77 -15.50 19.48
CA SER A 66 -6.92 -15.66 20.66
C SER A 66 -5.52 -15.09 20.41
N ASP A 67 -4.96 -14.40 21.41
CA ASP A 67 -3.60 -13.87 21.35
C ASP A 67 -2.58 -14.99 21.07
N ASN A 68 -1.71 -14.74 20.08
CA ASN A 68 -0.63 -15.63 19.59
C ASN A 68 -1.05 -16.87 18.77
N ALA A 69 -2.30 -16.93 18.27
CA ALA A 69 -2.66 -17.99 17.32
C ALA A 69 -1.95 -17.81 15.96
N PRO A 70 -1.50 -18.90 15.30
CA PRO A 70 -0.94 -18.82 13.96
C PRO A 70 -1.99 -18.30 12.97
N LYS A 71 -1.52 -17.53 11.98
CA LYS A 71 -2.35 -17.08 10.85
C LYS A 71 -2.79 -18.31 10.04
N GLU A 72 -4.09 -18.53 9.91
CA GLU A 72 -4.64 -19.60 9.08
C GLU A 72 -4.65 -19.21 7.60
N ILE A 73 -4.87 -17.91 7.32
CA ILE A 73 -4.74 -17.33 5.98
C ILE A 73 -3.81 -16.14 6.07
N ASN A 74 -2.87 -16.06 5.13
CA ASN A 74 -2.00 -14.91 4.94
C ASN A 74 -1.80 -14.68 3.43
N LEU A 75 -2.73 -13.94 2.84
CA LEU A 75 -2.68 -13.52 1.45
C LEU A 75 -2.07 -12.13 1.38
N SER A 76 -1.07 -11.96 0.52
CA SER A 76 -0.43 -10.67 0.29
C SER A 76 -0.42 -10.37 -1.18
N ASN A 77 -0.27 -9.10 -1.52
CA ASN A 77 -0.09 -8.66 -2.90
C ASN A 77 -1.31 -8.97 -3.80
N LEU A 78 -2.52 -9.02 -3.23
CA LEU A 78 -3.75 -9.26 -3.99
C LEU A 78 -4.09 -8.06 -4.88
N ASP A 79 -4.66 -8.30 -6.05
CA ASP A 79 -5.27 -7.25 -6.87
C ASP A 79 -6.61 -6.86 -6.26
N PRO A 80 -6.80 -5.60 -5.81
CA PRO A 80 -8.09 -5.14 -5.28
C PRO A 80 -9.28 -5.31 -6.25
N LYS A 81 -9.03 -5.50 -7.55
CA LYS A 81 -10.08 -5.73 -8.55
C LYS A 81 -10.48 -7.19 -8.72
N ASN A 82 -9.62 -8.14 -8.34
CA ASN A 82 -9.87 -9.57 -8.58
C ASN A 82 -9.19 -10.46 -7.54
N PHE A 83 -9.61 -10.33 -6.28
CA PHE A 83 -9.04 -11.08 -5.15
C PHE A 83 -9.88 -12.29 -4.72
N SER A 84 -11.12 -12.42 -5.23
CA SER A 84 -12.07 -13.44 -4.79
C SER A 84 -11.56 -14.86 -5.06
N ASP A 85 -10.91 -15.06 -6.21
CA ASP A 85 -10.33 -16.36 -6.58
C ASP A 85 -9.19 -16.77 -5.64
N ASP A 86 -8.35 -15.81 -5.22
CA ASP A 86 -7.26 -16.05 -4.26
C ASP A 86 -7.81 -16.46 -2.88
N ILE A 87 -8.89 -15.81 -2.43
CA ILE A 87 -9.61 -16.20 -1.21
C ILE A 87 -10.18 -17.61 -1.34
N HIS A 88 -10.87 -17.89 -2.45
CA HIS A 88 -11.49 -19.19 -2.70
C HIS A 88 -10.45 -20.32 -2.70
N ASN A 89 -9.30 -20.10 -3.35
CA ASN A 89 -8.20 -21.04 -3.41
C ASN A 89 -7.57 -21.27 -2.03
N ALA A 90 -7.35 -20.21 -1.25
CA ALA A 90 -6.84 -20.32 0.11
C ALA A 90 -7.77 -21.14 1.02
N LEU A 91 -9.07 -20.87 0.95
CA LEU A 91 -10.09 -21.61 1.72
C LEU A 91 -10.23 -23.05 1.23
N THR A 92 -10.10 -23.30 -0.07
CA THR A 92 -10.11 -24.67 -0.63
C THR A 92 -8.94 -25.49 -0.08
N ASN A 93 -7.75 -24.91 0.01
CA ASN A 93 -6.59 -25.58 0.60
C ASN A 93 -6.81 -25.93 2.09
N ILE A 94 -7.45 -25.02 2.84
CA ILE A 94 -7.84 -25.29 4.23
C ILE A 94 -8.87 -26.43 4.31
N ALA A 95 -9.91 -26.38 3.47
CA ALA A 95 -10.93 -27.42 3.43
C ALA A 95 -10.34 -28.80 3.11
N ASN A 96 -9.43 -28.88 2.14
CA ASN A 96 -8.73 -30.11 1.78
C ASN A 96 -7.91 -30.65 2.96
N ARG A 97 -7.13 -29.79 3.63
CA ARG A 97 -6.35 -30.18 4.81
C ARG A 97 -7.23 -30.70 5.94
N VAL A 98 -8.38 -30.06 6.20
CA VAL A 98 -9.34 -30.51 7.21
C VAL A 98 -9.96 -31.85 6.83
N ASN A 99 -10.32 -32.03 5.56
CA ASN A 99 -10.87 -33.29 5.06
C ASN A 99 -9.88 -34.45 5.20
N GLU A 100 -8.61 -34.22 4.84
CA GLU A 100 -7.53 -35.20 5.00
C GLU A 100 -7.32 -35.56 6.47
N GLN A 101 -7.28 -34.58 7.36
CA GLN A 101 -7.07 -34.79 8.80
C GLN A 101 -8.23 -35.54 9.47
N GLN A 102 -9.47 -35.31 9.02
CA GLN A 102 -10.67 -35.92 9.58
C GLN A 102 -11.17 -37.15 8.81
N GLY A 103 -10.50 -37.53 7.71
CA GLY A 103 -10.94 -38.62 6.84
C GLY A 103 -12.30 -38.38 6.17
N LEU A 104 -12.67 -37.13 5.92
CA LEU A 104 -13.94 -36.77 5.30
C LEU A 104 -13.86 -36.92 3.77
N SER A 105 -14.87 -37.54 3.16
CA SER A 105 -14.94 -37.75 1.72
C SER A 105 -16.37 -37.71 1.19
N GLY A 106 -16.51 -37.57 -0.13
CA GLY A 106 -17.81 -37.50 -0.81
C GLY A 106 -18.65 -36.33 -0.32
N ASP A 107 -19.93 -36.59 -0.05
CA ASP A 107 -20.89 -35.57 0.40
C ASP A 107 -20.59 -35.00 1.80
N LYS A 108 -19.72 -35.66 2.57
CA LYS A 108 -19.30 -35.20 3.91
C LYS A 108 -18.06 -34.30 3.88
N ALA A 109 -17.41 -34.16 2.72
CA ALA A 109 -16.23 -33.32 2.57
C ALA A 109 -16.59 -31.83 2.76
N MET A 110 -15.82 -31.14 3.58
CA MET A 110 -15.86 -29.68 3.69
C MET A 110 -15.44 -29.03 2.37
N LYS A 111 -16.03 -27.88 2.06
CA LYS A 111 -15.74 -27.08 0.86
C LYS A 111 -15.50 -25.63 1.29
N ALA A 112 -14.77 -24.85 0.49
CA ALA A 112 -14.48 -23.44 0.80
C ALA A 112 -15.74 -22.65 1.20
N GLY A 113 -16.82 -22.77 0.43
CA GLY A 113 -18.08 -22.06 0.67
C GLY A 113 -18.90 -22.55 1.86
N THR A 114 -18.46 -23.61 2.55
CA THR A 114 -19.10 -24.12 3.78
C THR A 114 -18.20 -24.01 5.01
N LEU A 115 -16.94 -23.58 4.84
CA LEU A 115 -16.03 -23.40 5.96
C LEU A 115 -16.52 -22.29 6.89
N SER A 116 -16.68 -22.68 8.15
CA SER A 116 -17.04 -21.81 9.26
C SER A 116 -16.43 -22.38 10.54
N SER A 117 -16.40 -21.56 11.59
CA SER A 117 -15.88 -21.95 12.90
C SER A 117 -16.84 -21.52 14.00
N ASN A 118 -16.92 -22.35 15.04
CA ASN A 118 -17.60 -21.99 16.30
C ASN A 118 -16.75 -21.08 17.20
N LEU A 119 -15.45 -21.00 16.93
CA LEU A 119 -14.54 -20.06 17.56
C LEU A 119 -14.46 -18.77 16.74
N PRO A 120 -14.35 -17.60 17.41
CA PRO A 120 -14.20 -16.33 16.72
C PRO A 120 -12.83 -16.21 16.01
N PHE A 121 -12.85 -15.59 14.84
CA PHE A 121 -11.66 -15.28 14.05
C PHE A 121 -11.53 -13.77 13.84
N LYS A 122 -10.29 -13.29 13.81
CA LYS A 122 -9.93 -11.93 13.45
C LYS A 122 -9.50 -11.90 11.98
N LEU A 123 -10.25 -11.16 11.17
CA LEU A 123 -9.92 -10.83 9.80
C LEU A 123 -9.24 -9.46 9.79
N HIS A 124 -8.04 -9.41 9.25
CA HIS A 124 -7.29 -8.17 9.05
C HIS A 124 -7.15 -7.91 7.56
N VAL A 125 -7.55 -6.73 7.11
CA VAL A 125 -7.47 -6.34 5.71
C VAL A 125 -6.75 -5.01 5.61
N THR A 126 -5.76 -4.93 4.73
CA THR A 126 -4.96 -3.74 4.48
C THR A 126 -5.01 -3.42 2.99
N THR A 127 -5.34 -2.18 2.63
CA THR A 127 -5.25 -1.67 1.25
C THR A 127 -4.09 -0.70 1.15
N TYR A 128 -3.33 -0.74 0.05
CA TYR A 128 -2.14 0.10 -0.11
C TYR A 128 -1.78 0.39 -1.56
N ILE A 129 -0.94 1.41 -1.76
CA ILE A 129 -0.22 1.65 -3.01
C ILE A 129 1.27 1.42 -2.78
N GLN A 130 1.85 0.52 -3.58
CA GLN A 130 3.30 0.36 -3.69
C GLN A 130 3.83 1.22 -4.82
N TYR A 131 4.82 2.05 -4.50
CA TYR A 131 5.54 2.89 -5.46
C TYR A 131 6.96 2.37 -5.63
N ARG A 132 7.42 2.38 -6.88
CA ARG A 132 8.85 2.41 -7.19
C ARG A 132 9.20 3.82 -7.62
N SER A 133 10.12 4.44 -6.89
CA SER A 133 10.44 5.84 -7.07
C SER A 133 11.92 6.15 -6.95
N GLU A 134 12.31 7.34 -7.36
CA GLU A 134 13.69 7.81 -7.41
C GLU A 134 14.33 7.90 -6.02
N HIS A 135 13.68 8.62 -5.09
CA HIS A 135 14.24 8.86 -3.77
C HIS A 135 14.04 7.67 -2.82
N ILE A 136 12.93 6.94 -3.00
CA ILE A 136 12.61 5.76 -2.20
C ILE A 136 12.30 4.59 -3.14
N PRO A 137 13.27 3.69 -3.37
CA PRO A 137 13.14 2.62 -4.37
C PRO A 137 11.90 1.74 -4.20
N ASN A 138 11.46 1.50 -2.97
CA ASN A 138 10.21 0.81 -2.67
C ASN A 138 9.52 1.52 -1.49
N TYR A 139 8.44 2.23 -1.76
CA TYR A 139 7.61 2.87 -0.74
C TYR A 139 6.20 2.28 -0.77
N THR A 140 5.65 1.97 0.40
CA THR A 140 4.25 1.49 0.53
C THR A 140 3.46 2.52 1.30
N LEU A 141 2.48 3.13 0.65
CA LEU A 141 1.47 3.93 1.32
C LEU A 141 0.29 3.04 1.69
N VAL A 142 0.11 2.82 3.00
CA VAL A 142 -1.13 2.22 3.51
C VAL A 142 -2.25 3.23 3.33
N ILE A 143 -3.33 2.80 2.68
CA ILE A 143 -4.52 3.61 2.42
C ILE A 143 -5.55 3.41 3.53
N ASP A 144 -5.80 2.16 3.89
CA ASP A 144 -6.71 1.80 4.96
C ASP A 144 -6.32 0.44 5.54
N GLU A 145 -6.62 0.25 6.82
CA GLU A 145 -6.31 -0.95 7.58
C GLU A 145 -7.41 -1.17 8.60
N LYS A 146 -8.10 -2.31 8.52
CA LYS A 146 -9.22 -2.63 9.41
C LYS A 146 -9.19 -4.07 9.88
N ASP A 147 -9.66 -4.21 11.12
CA ASP A 147 -9.90 -5.49 11.78
C ASP A 147 -11.39 -5.75 11.85
N PHE A 148 -11.77 -6.99 11.52
CA PHE A 148 -13.14 -7.49 11.62
C PHE A 148 -13.17 -8.76 12.44
N LEU A 149 -14.16 -8.86 13.33
CA LEU A 149 -14.47 -10.10 14.02
C LEU A 149 -15.42 -10.94 13.15
N ILE A 150 -15.09 -12.21 12.97
CA ILE A 150 -15.93 -13.20 12.31
C ILE A 150 -16.34 -14.24 13.37
N ASP A 151 -17.64 -14.32 13.67
CA ASP A 151 -18.19 -15.27 14.65
C ASP A 151 -19.35 -16.06 14.05
N LYS A 152 -19.18 -17.38 13.92
CA LYS A 152 -20.19 -18.32 13.37
C LYS A 152 -20.69 -17.97 11.96
N GLU A 153 -19.85 -17.33 11.16
CA GLU A 153 -20.16 -17.03 9.76
C GLU A 153 -19.33 -17.88 8.80
N ILE A 154 -19.80 -18.00 7.56
CA ILE A 154 -19.04 -18.59 6.47
C ILE A 154 -17.89 -17.66 6.11
N PHE A 155 -16.66 -18.16 6.20
CA PHE A 155 -15.45 -17.37 5.99
C PHE A 155 -15.43 -16.73 4.60
N GLU A 156 -15.67 -17.51 3.54
CA GLU A 156 -15.60 -17.02 2.16
C GLU A 156 -16.50 -15.81 1.93
N ARG A 157 -17.76 -15.90 2.37
CA ARG A 157 -18.73 -14.80 2.24
C ARG A 157 -18.29 -13.57 3.02
N ARG A 158 -17.88 -13.75 4.27
CA ARG A 158 -17.54 -12.64 5.18
C ARG A 158 -16.27 -11.92 4.74
N ILE A 159 -15.23 -12.66 4.36
CA ILE A 159 -13.97 -12.08 3.86
C ILE A 159 -14.20 -11.31 2.56
N ASN A 160 -14.92 -11.90 1.59
CA ASN A 160 -15.21 -11.19 0.34
C ASN A 160 -16.02 -9.91 0.56
N THR A 161 -17.03 -9.96 1.43
CA THR A 161 -17.88 -8.78 1.71
C THR A 161 -17.08 -7.63 2.30
N GLU A 162 -16.27 -7.89 3.33
CA GLU A 162 -15.50 -6.84 4.00
C GLU A 162 -14.32 -6.35 3.14
N ALA A 163 -13.67 -7.24 2.38
CA ALA A 163 -12.62 -6.86 1.43
C ALA A 163 -13.19 -5.98 0.31
N GLU A 164 -14.32 -6.35 -0.31
CA GLU A 164 -14.95 -5.56 -1.37
C GLU A 164 -15.37 -4.17 -0.84
N LYS A 165 -15.91 -4.13 0.39
CA LYS A 165 -16.25 -2.89 1.06
C LYS A 165 -15.01 -2.00 1.27
N MET A 166 -13.91 -2.54 1.78
CA MET A 166 -12.66 -1.79 1.96
C MET A 166 -12.10 -1.26 0.64
N VAL A 167 -12.16 -2.04 -0.44
CA VAL A 167 -11.74 -1.58 -1.78
C VAL A 167 -12.59 -0.41 -2.26
N LYS A 168 -13.92 -0.46 -2.06
CA LYS A 168 -14.84 0.64 -2.41
C LYS A 168 -14.57 1.89 -1.58
N GLU A 169 -14.39 1.74 -0.27
CA GLU A 169 -14.08 2.86 0.64
C GLU A 169 -12.72 3.49 0.32
N SER A 170 -11.74 2.69 -0.12
CA SER A 170 -10.39 3.15 -0.50
C SER A 170 -10.31 3.78 -1.89
N ALA A 171 -11.36 3.71 -2.72
CA ALA A 171 -11.30 4.06 -4.15
C ALA A 171 -10.90 5.53 -4.41
N SER A 172 -11.40 6.46 -3.60
CA SER A 172 -11.07 7.89 -3.70
C SER A 172 -9.62 8.15 -3.31
N ALA A 173 -9.16 7.57 -2.20
CA ALA A 173 -7.79 7.67 -1.71
C ALA A 173 -6.79 7.03 -2.69
N PHE A 174 -7.14 5.91 -3.31
CA PHE A 174 -6.36 5.32 -4.39
C PHE A 174 -6.20 6.27 -5.58
N SER A 175 -7.26 6.98 -5.94
CA SER A 175 -7.22 7.90 -7.07
C SER A 175 -6.46 9.19 -6.74
N ALA A 176 -6.58 9.67 -5.49
CA ALA A 176 -5.89 10.88 -5.02
C ALA A 176 -4.38 10.68 -4.87
N ASN A 177 -3.93 9.46 -4.56
CA ASN A 177 -2.53 9.12 -4.36
C ASN A 177 -1.91 8.35 -5.55
N SER A 178 -2.64 8.20 -6.66
CA SER A 178 -2.09 7.69 -7.92
C SER A 178 -1.43 8.85 -8.69
N PHE A 179 -0.15 8.71 -9.00
CA PHE A 179 0.65 9.69 -9.73
C PHE A 179 0.76 9.34 -11.22
N ILE A 180 0.77 8.05 -11.55
CA ILE A 180 0.77 7.59 -12.94
C ILE A 180 -0.67 7.45 -13.42
N LYS A 181 -1.12 8.41 -14.24
CA LYS A 181 -2.40 8.31 -14.94
C LYS A 181 -2.28 7.26 -16.05
N LYS A 182 -3.15 6.24 -15.99
CA LYS A 182 -3.36 5.29 -17.09
C LYS A 182 -4.31 5.88 -18.14
#